data_AF-A0A932ZBD9-F1
#
_entry.id   AF-A0A932ZBD9-F1
#
_cell.length_a   1.000
_cell.length_b   1.000
_cell.length_c   1.000
_cell.angle_alpha   90.00
_cell.angle_beta   90.00
_cell.angle_gamma   90.00
#
_symmetry.space_group_name_H-M   'P 1'
#
loop_
_entity.id
_entity.type
_entity.pdbx_description
1 polymer ?
#
loop_
_entity_poly.entity_id
_entity_poly.type
_entity_poly.pdbx_seq_one_letter_code
_entity_poly.pdbx_strand_id
1 'polypeptide(L)'
;FGPWAKTKTKAELYHEGQRRHIPLAPINTPADILDSSQLAHRRYFVRVPHPACKEPMLMPGAPYKLSRTPWRIRHPAPRLGEHNAEVYGALGVSGSELSRLATAGVI
;
A
#
# COMPACT_ATOMS: atom_id res chain seq x y z
N PHE A 1 7.01 -15.05 -34.56
CA PHE A 1 6.80 -14.13 -33.42
C PHE A 1 8.05 -14.01 -32.54
N GLY A 2 8.52 -15.06 -31.86
CA GLY A 2 9.63 -15.00 -30.89
C GLY A 2 10.92 -14.32 -31.35
N PRO A 3 11.52 -14.70 -32.51
CA PRO A 3 12.74 -14.05 -33.01
C PRO A 3 12.58 -12.55 -33.29
N TRP A 4 11.42 -12.13 -33.82
CA TRP A 4 11.11 -10.72 -34.04
C TRP A 4 10.94 -9.96 -32.71
N ALA A 5 10.18 -10.52 -31.77
CA ALA A 5 9.92 -9.90 -30.48
C ALA A 5 11.20 -9.65 -29.67
N LYS A 6 12.21 -10.52 -29.80
CA LYS A 6 13.53 -10.37 -29.14
C LYS A 6 14.33 -9.15 -29.62
N THR A 7 14.00 -8.58 -30.78
CA THR A 7 14.66 -7.36 -31.29
C THR A 7 14.04 -6.08 -30.74
N LYS A 8 13.01 -6.21 -29.88
CA LYS A 8 12.23 -5.11 -29.31
C LYS A 8 12.26 -5.17 -27.78
N THR A 9 12.18 -4.01 -27.16
CA THR A 9 11.90 -3.89 -25.73
C THR A 9 10.43 -4.22 -25.45
N LYS A 10 10.13 -4.61 -24.20
CA LYS A 10 8.74 -4.84 -23.77
C LYS A 10 7.86 -3.59 -23.91
N ALA A 11 8.43 -2.39 -23.78
CA ALA A 11 7.72 -1.12 -23.93
C ALA A 11 7.33 -0.86 -25.41
N GLU A 12 8.25 -1.08 -26.34
CA GLU A 12 7.95 -0.96 -27.78
C GLU A 12 6.82 -1.93 -28.20
N LEU A 13 6.89 -3.18 -27.73
CA LEU A 13 5.85 -4.17 -27.99
C LEU A 13 4.50 -3.75 -27.40
N TYR A 14 4.50 -3.21 -26.18
CA TYR A 14 3.29 -2.71 -25.51
C TYR A 14 2.62 -1.56 -26.27
N HIS A 15 3.41 -0.58 -26.73
CA HIS A 15 2.88 0.55 -27.50
C HIS A 15 2.42 0.14 -28.90
N GLU A 16 3.12 -0.79 -29.55
CA GLU A 16 2.72 -1.29 -30.85
C GLU A 16 1.44 -2.14 -30.79
N GLY A 17 1.28 -2.92 -29.72
CA GLY A 17 0.03 -3.64 -29.43
C GLY A 17 -1.15 -2.68 -29.31
N GLN A 18 -1.03 -1.62 -28.52
CA GLN A 18 -2.06 -0.58 -28.38
C GLN A 18 -2.40 0.07 -29.73
N ARG A 19 -1.38 0.47 -30.51
CA ARG A 19 -1.55 1.11 -31.82
C ARG A 19 -2.34 0.22 -32.80
N ARG A 20 -2.20 -1.10 -32.68
CA ARG A 20 -2.89 -2.10 -33.51
C ARG A 20 -4.16 -2.66 -32.87
N HIS A 21 -4.55 -2.16 -31.70
CA HIS A 21 -5.71 -2.64 -30.93
C HIS A 21 -5.58 -4.12 -30.53
N ILE A 22 -4.35 -4.58 -30.30
CA ILE A 22 -4.03 -5.92 -29.80
C ILE A 22 -3.80 -5.85 -28.29
N PRO A 23 -4.52 -6.64 -27.48
CA PRO A 23 -4.30 -6.68 -26.03
C PRO A 23 -2.95 -7.32 -25.73
N LEU A 24 -1.98 -6.49 -25.40
CA LEU A 24 -0.64 -6.90 -25.00
C LEU A 24 -0.24 -6.07 -23.79
N ALA A 25 0.37 -6.69 -22.79
CA ALA A 25 0.89 -6.02 -21.61
C ALA A 25 2.27 -6.57 -21.26
N PRO A 26 3.20 -5.73 -20.79
CA PRO A 26 4.49 -6.20 -20.29
C PRO A 26 4.31 -6.94 -18.96
N ILE A 27 5.13 -7.97 -18.73
CA ILE A 27 5.34 -8.50 -17.37
C ILE A 27 6.27 -7.53 -16.66
N ASN A 28 5.73 -6.85 -15.65
CA ASN A 28 6.41 -5.80 -14.91
C ASN A 28 7.14 -6.37 -13.68
N THR A 29 8.36 -5.90 -13.48
CA THR A 29 9.11 -6.04 -12.22
C THR A 29 8.62 -5.01 -11.19
N PRO A 30 8.97 -5.15 -9.91
CA PRO A 30 8.66 -4.12 -8.91
C PRO A 30 9.16 -2.72 -9.28
N ALA A 31 10.34 -2.60 -9.91
CA ALA A 31 10.88 -1.32 -10.36
C ALA A 31 9.99 -0.70 -11.46
N ASP A 32 9.56 -1.49 -12.46
CA ASP A 32 8.67 -1.00 -13.52
C ASP A 32 7.33 -0.47 -12.97
N ILE A 33 6.84 -1.09 -11.89
CA ILE A 33 5.60 -0.66 -11.22
C ILE A 33 5.80 0.69 -10.53
N LEU A 34 6.95 0.90 -9.88
CA LEU A 34 7.28 2.19 -9.23
C LEU A 34 7.44 3.31 -10.27
N ASP A 35 7.96 2.99 -11.45
CA ASP A 35 8.19 3.94 -12.55
C ASP A 35 6.97 4.09 -13.49
N SER A 36 5.83 3.47 -13.16
CA SER A 36 4.64 3.50 -14.01
C SER A 36 4.03 4.90 -14.10
N SER A 37 4.01 5.48 -15.30
CA SER A 37 3.37 6.78 -15.58
C SER A 37 1.88 6.79 -15.22
N GLN A 38 1.19 5.67 -15.39
CA GLN A 38 -0.23 5.54 -15.06
C GLN A 38 -0.46 5.57 -13.54
N LEU A 39 0.36 4.86 -12.77
CA LEU A 39 0.27 4.84 -11.30
C LEU A 39 0.70 6.19 -10.70
N ALA A 40 1.70 6.86 -11.31
CA ALA A 40 2.10 8.22 -10.96
C ALA A 40 0.95 9.21 -11.22
N HIS A 41 0.32 9.18 -12.40
CA HIS A 41 -0.85 10.00 -12.72
C HIS A 41 -1.98 9.81 -11.71
N ARG A 42 -2.22 8.57 -11.27
CA ARG A 42 -3.23 8.24 -10.25
C ARG A 42 -2.84 8.62 -8.82
N ARG A 43 -1.61 9.07 -8.58
CA ARG A 43 -1.05 9.25 -7.24
C ARG A 43 -1.30 8.00 -6.40
N TYR A 44 -0.92 6.85 -6.96
CA TYR A 44 -1.23 5.54 -6.40
C TYR A 44 -0.39 5.25 -5.16
N PHE A 45 0.93 5.40 -5.27
CA PHE A 45 1.82 5.24 -4.13
C PHE A 45 1.79 6.47 -3.23
N VAL A 46 1.79 6.23 -1.91
CA VAL A 46 1.75 7.28 -0.89
C VAL A 46 2.87 7.05 0.13
N ARG A 47 3.39 8.14 0.70
CA ARG A 47 4.39 8.08 1.77
C ARG A 47 3.68 7.98 3.11
N VAL A 48 3.99 6.94 3.88
CA VAL A 48 3.37 6.65 5.17
C VAL A 48 4.45 6.67 6.25
N PRO A 49 4.35 7.54 7.27
CA PRO A 49 5.23 7.48 8.43
C PRO A 49 5.09 6.12 9.11
N HIS A 50 6.19 5.49 9.48
CA HIS A 50 6.17 4.19 10.16
C HIS A 50 7.09 4.24 11.40
N PRO A 51 6.64 3.84 12.60
CA PRO A 51 7.42 3.99 13.84
C PRO A 51 8.80 3.31 13.81
N ALA A 52 8.95 2.23 13.03
CA ALA A 52 10.21 1.51 12.87
C ALA A 52 11.17 2.09 11.82
N CYS A 53 10.78 3.16 11.11
CA CYS A 53 11.55 3.74 10.02
C CYS A 53 11.79 5.23 10.27
N LYS A 54 13.02 5.70 9.97
CA LYS A 54 13.37 7.12 10.07
C LYS A 54 12.63 7.96 9.01
N GLU A 55 12.52 7.42 7.80
CA GLU A 55 11.85 8.05 6.67
C GLU A 55 10.49 7.41 6.40
N PRO A 56 9.51 8.19 5.90
CA PRO A 56 8.23 7.64 5.46
C PRO A 56 8.40 6.57 4.37
N MET A 57 7.75 5.43 4.57
CA MET A 57 7.76 4.31 3.63
C MET A 57 6.84 4.59 2.45
N LEU A 58 7.25 4.19 1.26
CA LEU A 58 6.38 4.24 0.08
C LEU A 58 5.48 3.00 0.06
N MET A 59 4.16 3.21 0.13
CA MET A 59 3.16 2.14 0.23
C MET A 59 2.09 2.29 -0.87
N PRO A 60 1.48 1.19 -1.33
CA PRO A 60 0.28 1.27 -2.16
C PRO A 60 -0.82 2.07 -1.45
N GLY A 61 -1.37 3.05 -2.15
CA GLY A 61 -2.49 3.86 -1.67
C GLY A 61 -3.83 3.28 -2.13
N ALA A 62 -4.80 4.17 -2.33
CA ALA A 62 -6.17 3.76 -2.64
C ALA A 62 -6.23 3.01 -3.99
N PRO A 63 -6.68 1.75 -4.05
CA PRO A 63 -6.85 1.04 -5.32
C PRO A 63 -7.93 1.71 -6.18
N TYR A 64 -8.98 2.21 -5.53
CA TYR A 64 -10.09 2.93 -6.15
C TYR A 64 -10.14 4.38 -5.65
N LYS A 65 -10.45 5.30 -6.55
CA LYS A 65 -10.65 6.72 -6.23
C LYS A 65 -12.15 7.01 -6.22
N LEU A 66 -12.76 6.89 -5.05
CA LEU A 66 -14.19 7.14 -4.86
C LEU A 66 -14.43 8.62 -4.59
N SER A 67 -15.33 9.26 -5.37
CA SER A 67 -15.60 10.69 -5.26
C SER A 67 -16.33 11.08 -3.97
N ARG A 68 -17.22 10.22 -3.46
CA ARG A 68 -18.04 10.48 -2.26
C ARG A 68 -17.41 9.97 -0.96
N THR A 69 -16.63 8.89 -1.03
CA THR A 69 -16.05 8.20 0.12
C THR A 69 -14.57 7.89 -0.12
N PRO A 70 -13.72 8.92 -0.26
CA PRO A 70 -12.31 8.72 -0.60
C PRO A 70 -11.58 7.95 0.51
N TRP A 71 -11.06 6.77 0.17
CA TRP A 71 -10.19 6.01 1.05
C TRP A 71 -8.79 6.65 1.13
N ARG A 72 -8.23 6.69 2.33
CA ARG A 72 -6.85 7.11 2.59
C ARG A 72 -6.28 6.36 3.79
N ILE A 73 -4.96 6.15 3.77
CA ILE A 73 -4.23 5.70 4.96
C ILE A 73 -4.27 6.85 5.98
N ARG A 74 -4.75 6.57 7.19
CA ARG A 74 -4.90 7.57 8.26
C ARG A 74 -3.76 7.50 9.29
N HIS A 75 -3.33 6.29 9.61
CA HIS A 75 -2.29 6.00 10.59
C HIS A 75 -1.43 4.83 10.07
N PRO A 76 -0.18 4.69 10.53
CA PRO A 76 0.58 3.46 10.33
C PRO A 76 -0.09 2.24 10.96
N ALA A 77 0.46 1.06 10.69
CA ALA A 77 0.13 -0.12 11.47
C ALA A 77 0.45 0.14 12.96
N PRO A 78 -0.48 -0.17 13.88
CA PRO A 78 -0.24 0.04 15.29
C PRO A 78 0.79 -0.94 15.84
N ARG A 79 1.48 -0.56 16.91
CA ARG A 79 2.28 -1.50 17.70
C ARG A 79 1.36 -2.46 18.45
N LEU A 80 1.93 -3.59 18.88
CA LEU A 80 1.24 -4.52 19.76
C LEU A 80 0.78 -3.78 21.03
N GLY A 81 -0.50 -3.85 21.34
CA GLY A 81 -1.11 -3.22 22.51
C GLY A 81 -1.27 -1.69 22.45
N GLU A 82 -0.95 -1.03 21.34
CA GLU A 82 -0.96 0.45 21.23
C GLU A 82 -2.30 1.08 21.63
N HIS A 83 -3.41 0.40 21.34
CA HIS A 83 -4.76 0.88 21.61
C HIS A 83 -5.44 0.15 22.80
N ASN A 84 -4.71 -0.61 23.62
CA ASN A 84 -5.30 -1.33 24.75
C ASN A 84 -6.05 -0.38 25.69
N ALA A 85 -5.40 0.70 26.13
CA ALA A 85 -6.03 1.66 27.04
C ALA A 85 -7.27 2.34 26.45
N GLU A 86 -7.23 2.67 25.15
CA GLU A 86 -8.38 3.26 24.43
C GLU A 86 -9.57 2.30 24.37
N VAL A 87 -9.33 1.08 23.88
CA VAL A 87 -10.39 0.09 23.65
C VAL A 87 -10.96 -0.45 24.96
N TYR A 88 -10.11 -0.89 25.89
CA TYR A 88 -10.57 -1.41 27.18
C TYR A 88 -11.20 -0.30 28.04
N GLY A 89 -10.68 0.93 27.98
CA GLY A 89 -11.28 2.08 28.64
C GLY A 89 -12.69 2.38 28.11
N ALA A 90 -12.89 2.33 26.79
CA ALA A 90 -14.21 2.48 26.18
C ALA A 90 -15.20 1.36 26.58
N LEU A 91 -14.69 0.20 26.99
CA LEU A 91 -15.47 -0.93 27.52
C LEU A 91 -15.68 -0.86 29.04
N GLY A 92 -15.21 0.18 29.72
CA GLY A 92 -15.40 0.39 31.16
C GLY A 92 -14.36 -0.32 32.05
N VAL A 93 -13.28 -0.85 31.48
CA VAL A 93 -12.17 -1.41 32.27
C VAL A 93 -11.38 -0.27 32.91
N SER A 94 -11.19 -0.34 34.23
CA SER A 94 -10.43 0.68 34.96
C SER A 94 -8.93 0.59 34.65
N GLY A 95 -8.21 1.70 34.84
CA GLY A 95 -6.75 1.72 34.67
C GLY A 95 -6.01 0.77 35.63
N SER A 96 -6.56 0.53 36.82
CA SER A 96 -6.01 -0.44 37.78
C SER A 96 -6.16 -1.87 37.28
N GLU A 97 -7.31 -2.20 36.69
CA GLU A 97 -7.57 -3.51 36.11
C GLU A 97 -6.71 -3.75 34.87
N LEU A 98 -6.56 -2.73 34.01
CA LEU A 98 -5.66 -2.79 32.85
C LEU A 98 -4.20 -3.05 33.26
N SER A 99 -3.73 -2.40 34.33
CA SER A 99 -2.39 -2.62 34.87
C SER A 99 -2.22 -4.05 35.41
N ARG A 100 -3.26 -4.61 36.02
CA ARG A 100 -3.28 -6.00 36.49
C ARG A 100 -3.19 -6.98 35.32
N LEU A 101 -3.94 -6.75 34.24
CA LEU A 101 -3.92 -7.57 33.03
C LEU A 101 -2.55 -7.55 32.35
N ALA A 102 -1.92 -6.37 32.24
CA ALA A 102 -0.59 -6.22 31.67
C ALA A 102 0.47 -6.95 32.52
N THR A 103 0.42 -6.80 33.85
CA THR A 103 1.34 -7.50 34.77
C THR A 103 1.17 -9.02 34.69
N ALA A 104 -0.05 -9.50 34.45
CA ALA A 104 -0.34 -10.92 34.28
C ALA A 104 0.03 -11.47 32.89
N GLY A 105 0.51 -10.63 31.96
CA GLY A 105 0.86 -11.02 30.59
C GLY A 105 -0.35 -11.36 29.71
N VAL A 106 -1.55 -10.92 30.10
CA VAL A 106 -2.78 -11.12 29.32
C VAL A 106 -2.86 -10.13 28.15
N ILE A 107 -2.31 -8.92 28.34
CA ILE A 107 -2.26 -7.84 27.34
C ILE A 107 -0.88 -7.18 27.28
#